data_AF-A0A2K9HKC3-F1
#
_entry.id   AF-A0A2K9HKC3-F1
#
_cell.length_a   1.000
_cell.length_b   1.000
_cell.length_c   1.000
_cell.angle_alpha   90.00
_cell.angle_beta   90.00
_cell.angle_gamma   90.00
#
_symmetry.space_group_name_H-M   'P 1'
#
loop_
_entity.id
_entity.type
_entity.pdbx_description
1 polymer ?
#
loop_
_entity_poly.entity_id
_entity_poly.type
_entity_poly.pdbx_seq_one_letter_code
_entity_poly.pdbx_strand_id
1 'polypeptide(L)'
;MKINKFTSLFATCLLMGLTACSNDNVSDADYSNSAKDKDLTGKTSFSITSEAKTRTSGVYNSGVDFYWTPNDNIWVNSGSTTSPTLTASSSNNITSTTAASAKFYFDGTYTAASYPVRYTGNASSSGNTVTIATSQNQDEANNATQLGTVGDCGVGTATRQTDGSYKFNLSHEASYITFMPYYSKEELAASAVVTQINVTAANDEKLAGTFNFSDNGLGAANSSSSSNSVTLTLNGTSSTTGFPIPTEATASKNAAIMVVAPGTYSTFKVTYTLYDSVTGTKSTISYTYSNIKCVAGKNQKISTNLGMETYTSRKSNYYMWDAKSNYWDRYESSQPLLNDAENANYATSSADARWYNTTFTDKVQTKAINSCKDAPTFEALTWYIGGGSPKLDDKTLWVFANHLYAGGIWLKKKSEISHFSSTESYTGTATWVSGKDIKFTVSNFGKPEASVRSSYFYLPALGQYVDGKLTGLGVKGYYWASTPNPVNDGDRSQPYGKVISANCLRFATDATLNNVYVRSYYERYVGMQVKAFE
;
A
#
# COMPACT_ATOMS: atom_id res chain seq x y z
N MET A 1 64.58 3.92 -20.31
CA MET A 1 65.89 3.27 -20.50
C MET A 1 66.07 2.21 -19.41
N LYS A 2 66.37 0.98 -19.84
CA LYS A 2 66.82 -0.21 -19.06
C LYS A 2 65.78 -1.01 -18.26
N ILE A 3 65.21 -1.97 -19.00
CA ILE A 3 64.96 -3.37 -18.61
C ILE A 3 66.22 -4.00 -18.00
N ASN A 4 66.06 -4.92 -17.03
CA ASN A 4 66.89 -6.11 -16.77
C ASN A 4 66.22 -6.94 -15.64
N LYS A 5 66.23 -8.27 -15.53
CA LYS A 5 66.60 -9.49 -16.30
C LYS A 5 66.17 -10.66 -15.38
N PHE A 6 65.28 -11.57 -15.79
CA PHE A 6 65.57 -12.96 -16.19
C PHE A 6 66.81 -13.65 -15.59
N THR A 7 66.59 -14.76 -14.85
CA THR A 7 67.28 -16.08 -14.90
C THR A 7 66.66 -16.99 -13.82
N SER A 8 65.88 -18.04 -14.15
CA SER A 8 66.26 -19.38 -14.64
C SER A 8 66.99 -20.25 -13.61
N LEU A 9 66.36 -21.35 -13.16
CA LEU A 9 67.03 -22.66 -13.12
C LEU A 9 66.03 -23.83 -13.14
N PHE A 10 66.24 -24.69 -14.13
CA PHE A 10 65.61 -26.00 -14.34
C PHE A 10 66.53 -27.09 -13.75
N ALA A 11 65.93 -28.19 -13.27
CA ALA A 11 66.42 -29.60 -13.27
C ALA A 11 66.29 -30.28 -11.90
N THR A 12 66.17 -31.60 -11.74
CA THR A 12 65.56 -32.72 -12.47
C THR A 12 65.52 -33.87 -11.43
N CYS A 13 64.39 -34.61 -11.39
CA CYS A 13 64.13 -35.95 -10.84
C CYS A 13 65.18 -36.70 -9.98
N LEU A 14 64.73 -37.25 -8.84
CA LEU A 14 65.04 -38.64 -8.47
C LEU A 14 63.83 -39.31 -7.79
N LEU A 15 63.51 -40.52 -8.26
CA LEU A 15 62.43 -41.40 -7.85
C LEU A 15 62.87 -42.25 -6.64
N MET A 16 62.05 -42.36 -5.59
CA MET A 16 61.99 -43.52 -4.69
C MET A 16 60.54 -43.73 -4.25
N GLY A 17 60.03 -44.95 -4.46
CA GLY A 17 58.66 -45.32 -4.10
C GLY A 17 58.53 -45.78 -2.66
N LEU A 18 57.37 -45.48 -2.07
CA LEU A 18 56.75 -46.25 -0.99
C LEU A 18 55.23 -46.23 -1.20
N THR A 19 54.64 -47.42 -1.07
CA THR A 19 53.22 -47.72 -1.17
C THR A 19 52.42 -47.15 0.00
N ALA A 20 51.33 -46.43 -0.30
CA ALA A 20 50.12 -46.36 0.52
C ALA A 20 48.97 -45.78 -0.34
N CYS A 21 48.04 -46.63 -0.77
CA CYS A 21 46.78 -46.17 -1.36
C CYS A 21 45.81 -45.88 -0.22
N SER A 22 45.72 -44.60 0.16
CA SER A 22 44.60 -44.06 0.93
C SER A 22 44.20 -42.73 0.31
N ASN A 23 42.90 -42.64 0.03
CA ASN A 23 42.07 -41.46 -0.27
C ASN A 23 42.78 -40.12 -0.54
N ASP A 24 42.56 -39.60 -1.75
CA ASP A 24 41.65 -38.47 -1.96
C ASP A 24 41.81 -38.00 -3.41
N ASN A 25 40.68 -37.80 -4.09
CA ASN A 25 40.64 -36.77 -5.13
C ASN A 25 39.23 -36.21 -5.22
N VAL A 26 38.98 -35.27 -4.31
CA VAL A 26 37.95 -34.24 -4.44
C VAL A 26 38.51 -33.19 -5.40
N SER A 27 37.84 -33.00 -6.53
CA SER A 27 37.94 -31.76 -7.30
C SER A 27 36.54 -31.35 -7.72
N ASP A 28 35.89 -30.53 -6.90
CA ASP A 28 34.93 -29.55 -7.39
C ASP A 28 35.02 -28.30 -6.49
N ALA A 29 35.34 -27.18 -7.12
CA ALA A 29 35.63 -25.93 -6.43
C ALA A 29 34.32 -25.19 -6.16
N ASP A 30 33.88 -25.22 -4.90
CA ASP A 30 32.91 -24.26 -4.35
C ASP A 30 33.29 -24.00 -2.88
N TYR A 31 34.10 -22.95 -2.65
CA TYR A 31 34.82 -22.68 -1.40
C TYR A 31 33.98 -22.09 -0.25
N SER A 32 32.67 -22.39 -0.17
CA SER A 32 31.83 -21.96 0.96
C SER A 32 30.92 -23.05 1.54
N ASN A 33 31.27 -24.32 1.40
CA ASN A 33 30.55 -25.44 2.01
C ASN A 33 31.50 -26.32 2.84
N SER A 34 32.03 -25.76 3.93
CA SER A 34 32.64 -26.55 4.99
C SER A 34 31.54 -27.29 5.75
N ALA A 35 31.08 -28.42 5.21
CA ALA A 35 30.18 -29.33 5.91
C ALA A 35 30.89 -29.86 7.16
N LYS A 36 30.61 -29.26 8.33
CA LYS A 36 30.96 -29.86 9.62
C LYS A 36 30.06 -31.08 9.84
N ASP A 37 30.69 -32.24 10.01
CA ASP A 37 30.19 -33.48 10.61
C ASP A 37 28.74 -33.87 10.28
N LYS A 38 28.47 -34.22 9.01
CA LYS A 38 27.33 -35.10 8.68
C LYS A 38 27.87 -36.46 8.30
N ASP A 39 27.43 -37.51 8.99
CA ASP A 39 27.68 -38.88 8.55
C ASP A 39 26.91 -39.10 7.24
N LEU A 40 27.66 -39.13 6.14
CA LEU A 40 27.15 -39.36 4.80
C LEU A 40 27.27 -40.84 4.39
N THR A 41 27.72 -41.70 5.30
CA THR A 41 27.86 -43.14 5.04
C THR A 41 26.50 -43.74 4.68
N GLY A 42 26.43 -44.44 3.55
CA GLY A 42 25.18 -45.08 3.10
C GLY A 42 24.12 -44.12 2.57
N LYS A 43 24.46 -42.85 2.29
CA LYS A 43 23.53 -41.88 1.71
C LYS A 43 23.78 -41.63 0.23
N THR A 44 22.70 -41.48 -0.54
CA THR A 44 22.74 -41.01 -1.93
C THR A 44 22.45 -39.51 -1.98
N SER A 45 23.22 -38.76 -2.77
CA SER A 45 23.03 -37.31 -2.93
C SER A 45 22.24 -36.96 -4.19
N PHE A 46 21.28 -36.06 -4.04
CA PHE A 46 20.51 -35.42 -5.11
C PHE A 46 20.85 -33.93 -5.09
N SER A 47 21.33 -33.40 -6.20
CA SER A 47 21.90 -32.06 -6.27
C SER A 47 21.25 -31.22 -7.37
N ILE A 48 21.19 -29.93 -7.13
CA ILE A 48 20.79 -28.92 -8.09
C ILE A 48 21.89 -27.87 -8.18
N THR A 49 22.39 -27.62 -9.39
CA THR A 49 23.44 -26.64 -9.67
C THR A 49 22.86 -25.32 -10.22
N SER A 50 23.66 -24.27 -10.19
CA SER A 50 23.23 -22.88 -10.37
C SER A 50 22.68 -22.50 -11.77
N GLU A 51 22.59 -23.43 -12.72
CA GLU A 51 22.27 -23.13 -14.12
C GLU A 51 20.76 -23.07 -14.45
N ALA A 52 19.87 -23.37 -13.52
CA ALA A 52 18.42 -23.26 -13.73
C ALA A 52 17.74 -22.24 -12.81
N LYS A 53 16.93 -21.35 -13.41
CA LYS A 53 16.14 -20.28 -12.78
C LYS A 53 14.89 -20.81 -12.04
N THR A 54 15.05 -21.65 -11.01
CA THR A 54 13.92 -22.25 -10.25
C THR A 54 14.33 -22.57 -8.80
N ARG A 55 14.00 -21.73 -7.81
CA ARG A 55 14.43 -21.90 -6.38
C ARG A 55 13.38 -21.27 -5.41
N THR A 56 13.63 -20.99 -4.12
CA THR A 56 12.54 -20.79 -3.12
C THR A 56 12.41 -19.43 -2.35
N SER A 57 13.09 -18.34 -2.76
CA SER A 57 13.00 -16.99 -2.13
C SER A 57 13.36 -15.79 -3.04
N GLY A 58 12.50 -14.76 -3.13
CA GLY A 58 12.38 -13.85 -4.28
C GLY A 58 13.04 -12.47 -4.23
N VAL A 59 14.00 -12.15 -5.12
CA VAL A 59 14.38 -10.76 -5.46
C VAL A 59 13.87 -10.41 -6.85
N TYR A 60 13.14 -9.28 -7.00
CA TYR A 60 12.68 -8.84 -8.31
C TYR A 60 13.77 -8.10 -9.10
N ASN A 61 14.35 -8.78 -10.08
CA ASN A 61 15.32 -8.24 -11.05
C ASN A 61 14.86 -8.53 -12.49
N SER A 62 13.70 -8.02 -12.90
CA SER A 62 12.91 -8.38 -14.12
C SER A 62 12.14 -9.71 -14.06
N GLY A 63 12.33 -10.47 -12.99
CA GLY A 63 11.62 -11.67 -12.58
C GLY A 63 11.94 -11.96 -11.11
N VAL A 64 11.29 -12.93 -10.50
CA VAL A 64 11.61 -13.34 -9.12
C VAL A 64 12.83 -14.28 -9.19
N ASP A 65 13.98 -13.82 -8.70
CA ASP A 65 15.16 -14.67 -8.47
C ASP A 65 14.90 -15.44 -7.21
N PHE A 66 15.03 -16.75 -7.26
CA PHE A 66 14.71 -17.55 -6.10
C PHE A 66 15.97 -18.11 -5.39
N TYR A 67 15.94 -18.55 -4.12
CA TYR A 67 17.03 -19.31 -3.47
C TYR A 67 16.56 -20.42 -2.54
N TRP A 68 17.37 -21.46 -2.34
CA TRP A 68 17.15 -22.50 -1.33
C TRP A 68 17.39 -21.96 0.09
N THR A 69 16.61 -22.45 1.04
CA THR A 69 16.63 -22.03 2.45
C THR A 69 16.80 -23.21 3.40
N PRO A 70 17.28 -22.97 4.64
CA PRO A 70 17.33 -24.03 5.66
C PRO A 70 15.95 -24.67 5.85
N ASN A 71 15.93 -25.98 6.12
CA ASN A 71 14.73 -26.82 6.22
C ASN A 71 13.98 -27.12 4.92
N ASP A 72 14.46 -26.64 3.77
CA ASP A 72 13.94 -27.16 2.51
C ASP A 72 14.22 -28.67 2.40
N ASN A 73 13.22 -29.42 1.99
CA ASN A 73 13.31 -30.84 1.70
C ASN A 73 12.68 -31.13 0.34
N ILE A 74 13.18 -32.18 -0.30
CA ILE A 74 12.60 -32.70 -1.54
C ILE A 74 12.09 -34.12 -1.31
N TRP A 75 11.20 -34.55 -2.19
CA TRP A 75 10.68 -35.91 -2.23
C TRP A 75 11.15 -36.61 -3.50
N VAL A 76 11.64 -37.82 -3.37
CA VAL A 76 11.97 -38.70 -4.50
C VAL A 76 10.87 -39.73 -4.63
N ASN A 77 10.29 -39.85 -5.83
CA ASN A 77 9.33 -40.91 -6.14
C ASN A 77 10.07 -42.14 -6.68
N SER A 78 10.14 -43.21 -5.89
CA SER A 78 10.69 -44.52 -6.32
C SER A 78 9.63 -45.51 -6.80
N GLY A 79 8.35 -45.14 -6.67
CA GLY A 79 7.20 -45.93 -7.10
C GLY A 79 6.81 -45.67 -8.56
N SER A 80 5.57 -46.01 -8.89
CA SER A 80 4.99 -45.70 -10.20
C SER A 80 4.24 -44.36 -10.17
N THR A 81 3.82 -43.86 -11.34
CA THR A 81 3.01 -42.64 -11.44
C THR A 81 1.63 -42.79 -10.79
N THR A 82 1.02 -43.98 -10.85
CA THR A 82 -0.31 -44.26 -10.28
C THR A 82 -0.26 -44.72 -8.82
N SER A 83 0.88 -45.21 -8.36
CA SER A 83 1.13 -45.62 -6.98
C SER A 83 2.50 -45.10 -6.54
N PRO A 84 2.62 -43.80 -6.23
CA PRO A 84 3.89 -43.18 -5.90
C PRO A 84 4.41 -43.69 -4.55
N THR A 85 5.72 -43.85 -4.44
CA THR A 85 6.43 -44.13 -3.19
C THR A 85 7.36 -42.96 -2.92
N LEU A 86 6.90 -42.03 -2.09
CA LEU A 86 7.62 -40.79 -1.82
C LEU A 86 8.47 -40.92 -0.57
N THR A 87 9.77 -40.73 -0.73
CA THR A 87 10.72 -40.61 0.38
C THR A 87 11.13 -39.15 0.47
N ALA A 88 11.13 -38.56 1.66
CA ALA A 88 11.70 -37.23 1.89
C ALA A 88 13.21 -37.32 2.08
N SER A 89 13.94 -36.26 1.71
CA SER A 89 15.36 -36.16 2.03
C SER A 89 15.60 -36.18 3.54
N SER A 90 16.53 -37.01 4.01
CA SER A 90 16.92 -37.12 5.42
C SER A 90 17.65 -35.88 5.96
N SER A 91 18.36 -35.18 5.07
CA SER A 91 19.07 -33.94 5.38
C SER A 91 19.45 -33.18 4.11
N ASN A 92 19.90 -31.94 4.25
CA ASN A 92 20.45 -31.13 3.15
C ASN A 92 21.75 -30.43 3.59
N ASN A 93 22.47 -29.77 2.68
CA ASN A 93 23.66 -28.95 3.00
C ASN A 93 23.38 -27.43 3.05
N ILE A 94 22.12 -27.01 3.11
CA ILE A 94 21.74 -25.59 3.01
C ILE A 94 21.98 -24.91 4.36
N THR A 95 22.85 -23.90 4.38
CA THR A 95 23.20 -23.14 5.58
C THR A 95 22.81 -21.66 5.49
N SER A 96 22.53 -21.17 4.28
CA SER A 96 22.13 -19.79 3.98
C SER A 96 20.72 -19.75 3.42
N THR A 97 20.03 -18.62 3.58
CA THR A 97 18.72 -18.31 2.94
C THR A 97 18.84 -17.85 1.49
N THR A 98 20.07 -17.70 0.99
CA THR A 98 20.40 -17.26 -0.38
C THR A 98 21.17 -18.32 -1.17
N ALA A 99 21.04 -19.61 -0.80
CA ALA A 99 21.78 -20.67 -1.45
C ALA A 99 21.31 -20.90 -2.90
N ALA A 100 22.22 -20.70 -3.87
CA ALA A 100 21.96 -20.89 -5.29
C ALA A 100 21.98 -22.37 -5.73
N SER A 101 22.58 -23.24 -4.93
CA SER A 101 22.69 -24.68 -5.14
C SER A 101 22.38 -25.41 -3.83
N ALA A 102 21.98 -26.67 -3.95
CA ALA A 102 21.70 -27.51 -2.79
C ALA A 102 22.01 -28.97 -3.10
N LYS A 103 22.42 -29.70 -2.06
CA LYS A 103 22.50 -31.16 -2.00
C LYS A 103 21.53 -31.66 -0.95
N PHE A 104 20.70 -32.60 -1.34
CA PHE A 104 19.75 -33.32 -0.50
C PHE A 104 20.22 -34.77 -0.39
N TYR A 105 20.21 -35.31 0.82
CA TYR A 105 20.74 -36.64 1.11
C TYR A 105 19.62 -37.60 1.50
N PHE A 106 19.63 -38.77 0.89
CA PHE A 106 18.65 -39.83 1.11
C PHE A 106 19.33 -41.07 1.67
N ASP A 107 18.69 -41.73 2.62
CA ASP A 107 19.17 -43.01 3.14
C ASP A 107 19.03 -44.11 2.07
N GLY A 108 20.09 -44.92 1.94
CA GLY A 108 20.13 -46.07 1.03
C GLY A 108 20.66 -45.76 -0.36
N THR A 109 20.65 -46.80 -1.20
CA THR A 109 21.22 -46.80 -2.55
C THR A 109 20.13 -46.67 -3.60
N TYR A 110 20.26 -45.66 -4.47
CA TYR A 110 19.36 -45.42 -5.60
C TYR A 110 20.06 -45.80 -6.90
N THR A 111 19.48 -46.71 -7.68
CA THR A 111 20.14 -47.33 -8.84
C THR A 111 19.50 -47.04 -10.19
N ALA A 112 18.27 -46.53 -10.24
CA ALA A 112 17.60 -46.24 -11.51
C ALA A 112 18.30 -45.11 -12.27
N ALA A 113 18.15 -45.07 -13.59
CA ALA A 113 18.73 -44.00 -14.41
C ALA A 113 18.18 -42.62 -14.03
N SER A 114 16.92 -42.56 -13.58
CA SER A 114 16.27 -41.32 -13.16
C SER A 114 15.15 -41.56 -12.16
N TYR A 115 14.83 -40.52 -11.38
CA TYR A 115 13.66 -40.48 -10.48
C TYR A 115 12.90 -39.15 -10.61
N PRO A 116 11.56 -39.14 -10.54
CA PRO A 116 10.80 -37.91 -10.30
C PRO A 116 11.15 -37.30 -8.94
N VAL A 117 11.20 -35.97 -8.91
CA VAL A 117 11.46 -35.16 -7.71
C VAL A 117 10.34 -34.16 -7.51
N ARG A 118 9.91 -33.99 -6.26
CA ARG A 118 8.95 -32.94 -5.86
C ARG A 118 9.56 -32.05 -4.80
N TYR A 119 9.32 -30.75 -4.91
CA TYR A 119 9.45 -29.77 -3.86
C TYR A 119 8.06 -29.26 -3.49
N THR A 120 7.67 -29.40 -2.23
CA THR A 120 6.31 -29.07 -1.75
C THR A 120 6.31 -28.00 -0.67
N GLY A 121 7.30 -27.11 -0.72
CA GLY A 121 7.48 -26.02 0.24
C GLY A 121 8.50 -26.34 1.33
N ASN A 122 8.91 -25.29 2.03
CA ASN A 122 9.86 -25.34 3.15
C ASN A 122 9.25 -26.12 4.32
N ALA A 123 10.04 -27.02 4.92
CA ALA A 123 9.63 -27.86 6.05
C ALA A 123 8.33 -28.64 5.79
N SER A 124 8.08 -29.04 4.54
CA SER A 124 6.85 -29.73 4.16
C SER A 124 6.83 -31.17 4.66
N SER A 125 5.73 -31.58 5.29
CA SER A 125 5.50 -32.93 5.81
C SER A 125 4.81 -33.87 4.81
N SER A 126 4.46 -33.38 3.63
CA SER A 126 3.76 -34.15 2.60
C SER A 126 4.32 -33.86 1.20
N GLY A 127 4.64 -34.91 0.45
CA GLY A 127 4.99 -34.82 -0.97
C GLY A 127 3.78 -34.89 -1.93
N ASN A 128 2.56 -35.04 -1.39
CA ASN A 128 1.32 -35.21 -2.17
C ASN A 128 0.41 -33.98 -2.15
N THR A 129 0.76 -32.96 -1.38
CA THR A 129 -0.07 -31.77 -1.20
C THR A 129 0.77 -30.52 -1.04
N VAL A 130 0.28 -29.40 -1.54
CA VAL A 130 0.85 -28.07 -1.34
C VAL A 130 -0.24 -27.14 -0.83
N THR A 131 0.09 -26.29 0.14
CA THR A 131 -0.83 -25.25 0.62
C THR A 131 -0.32 -23.89 0.17
N ILE A 132 -1.11 -23.20 -0.66
CA ILE A 132 -0.91 -21.79 -0.95
C ILE A 132 -1.66 -21.01 0.12
N ALA A 133 -0.92 -20.27 0.95
CA ALA A 133 -1.47 -19.62 2.12
C ALA A 133 -2.34 -18.42 1.76
N THR A 134 -3.47 -18.27 2.46
CA THR A 134 -4.36 -17.11 2.35
C THR A 134 -3.80 -15.88 3.07
N SER A 135 -2.90 -16.08 4.02
CA SER A 135 -2.18 -15.04 4.76
C SER A 135 -0.69 -15.23 4.56
N GLN A 136 -0.04 -14.20 4.02
CA GLN A 136 1.38 -14.17 3.70
C GLN A 136 2.01 -12.94 4.35
N ASN A 137 3.31 -12.98 4.60
CA ASN A 137 4.06 -11.89 5.22
C ASN A 137 5.38 -11.69 4.48
N GLN A 138 5.71 -10.45 4.15
CA GLN A 138 7.01 -10.08 3.59
C GLN A 138 7.62 -8.96 4.42
N ASP A 139 8.77 -9.22 5.04
CA ASP A 139 9.38 -8.28 5.99
C ASP A 139 10.14 -7.13 5.31
N GLU A 140 10.73 -7.38 4.14
CA GLU A 140 11.57 -6.41 3.44
C GLU A 140 11.12 -6.23 1.99
N ALA A 141 11.10 -4.99 1.51
CA ALA A 141 10.78 -4.70 0.12
C ALA A 141 11.81 -5.39 -0.81
N ASN A 142 11.32 -5.96 -1.90
CA ASN A 142 12.14 -6.70 -2.88
C ASN A 142 12.88 -7.94 -2.34
N ASN A 143 12.55 -8.42 -1.14
CA ASN A 143 13.18 -9.58 -0.54
C ASN A 143 12.10 -10.49 0.08
N ALA A 144 11.59 -11.43 -0.73
CA ALA A 144 10.53 -12.34 -0.34
C ALA A 144 11.09 -13.67 0.17
N THR A 145 11.41 -13.73 1.46
CA THR A 145 11.94 -14.92 2.14
C THR A 145 10.87 -15.96 2.45
N GLN A 146 9.58 -15.59 2.39
CA GLN A 146 8.46 -16.42 2.78
C GLN A 146 7.98 -17.42 1.72
N LEU A 147 8.45 -17.34 0.46
CA LEU A 147 7.79 -18.04 -0.66
C LEU A 147 7.69 -19.56 -0.42
N GLY A 148 8.78 -20.19 0.06
CA GLY A 148 8.81 -21.60 0.46
C GLY A 148 7.75 -21.99 1.50
N THR A 149 7.40 -21.11 2.45
CA THR A 149 6.44 -21.42 3.52
C THR A 149 4.99 -21.13 3.16
N VAL A 150 4.75 -20.36 2.09
CA VAL A 150 3.40 -19.89 1.71
C VAL A 150 2.86 -20.47 0.41
N GLY A 151 3.56 -21.44 -0.19
CA GLY A 151 3.03 -22.23 -1.31
C GLY A 151 3.94 -22.39 -2.52
N ASP A 152 5.19 -21.93 -2.44
CA ASP A 152 6.17 -22.28 -3.48
C ASP A 152 6.35 -23.79 -3.58
N CYS A 153 6.38 -24.30 -4.81
CA CYS A 153 6.43 -25.72 -5.10
C CYS A 153 6.93 -25.96 -6.51
N GLY A 154 7.49 -27.15 -6.74
CA GLY A 154 8.00 -27.52 -8.04
C GLY A 154 8.16 -29.02 -8.25
N VAL A 155 8.27 -29.42 -9.52
CA VAL A 155 8.53 -30.80 -9.92
C VAL A 155 9.74 -30.89 -10.83
N GLY A 156 10.39 -32.03 -10.84
CA GLY A 156 11.60 -32.25 -11.63
C GLY A 156 11.88 -33.71 -11.90
N THR A 157 12.95 -33.96 -12.66
CA THR A 157 13.50 -35.29 -12.86
C THR A 157 14.98 -35.28 -12.49
N ALA A 158 15.34 -36.13 -11.55
CA ALA A 158 16.70 -36.40 -11.15
C ALA A 158 17.32 -37.45 -12.06
N THR A 159 18.48 -37.15 -12.65
CA THR A 159 19.22 -38.05 -13.53
C THR A 159 20.50 -38.51 -12.86
N ARG A 160 20.77 -39.82 -12.90
CA ARG A 160 21.94 -40.44 -12.28
C ARG A 160 23.23 -40.00 -12.99
N GLN A 161 24.25 -39.71 -12.21
CA GLN A 161 25.60 -39.35 -12.66
C GLN A 161 26.54 -40.56 -12.61
N THR A 162 27.73 -40.44 -13.20
CA THR A 162 28.73 -41.51 -13.23
C THR A 162 29.25 -41.90 -11.84
N ASP A 163 29.27 -40.95 -10.91
CA ASP A 163 29.66 -41.15 -9.50
C ASP A 163 28.51 -41.72 -8.63
N GLY A 164 27.34 -41.98 -9.22
CA GLY A 164 26.16 -42.49 -8.53
C GLY A 164 25.31 -41.44 -7.83
N SER A 165 25.72 -40.16 -7.82
CA SER A 165 24.87 -39.04 -7.41
C SER A 165 23.77 -38.76 -8.43
N TYR A 166 22.84 -37.87 -8.09
CA TYR A 166 21.81 -37.40 -9.01
C TYR A 166 21.87 -35.88 -9.19
N LYS A 167 21.57 -35.42 -10.40
CA LYS A 167 21.35 -34.01 -10.71
C LYS A 167 19.92 -33.79 -11.17
N PHE A 168 19.27 -32.73 -10.69
CA PHE A 168 17.93 -32.36 -11.09
C PHE A 168 17.78 -30.85 -11.29
N ASN A 169 16.77 -30.48 -12.07
CA ASN A 169 16.21 -29.13 -12.11
C ASN A 169 14.76 -29.21 -11.64
N LEU A 170 14.24 -28.12 -11.09
CA LEU A 170 12.82 -27.99 -10.79
C LEU A 170 12.14 -27.11 -11.83
N SER A 171 10.86 -27.33 -12.06
CA SER A 171 9.93 -26.39 -12.68
C SER A 171 8.97 -25.95 -11.60
N HIS A 172 8.81 -24.64 -11.45
CA HIS A 172 7.92 -24.08 -10.45
C HIS A 172 6.47 -24.19 -10.87
N GLU A 173 5.63 -24.62 -9.94
CA GLU A 173 4.23 -24.97 -10.18
C GLU A 173 3.25 -23.99 -9.52
N ALA A 174 3.74 -23.10 -8.65
CA ALA A 174 2.99 -21.94 -8.16
C ALA A 174 3.12 -20.75 -9.12
N SER A 175 2.30 -19.71 -8.96
CA SER A 175 2.45 -18.43 -9.67
C SER A 175 2.74 -17.31 -8.68
N TYR A 176 3.41 -16.25 -9.15
CA TYR A 176 3.87 -15.16 -8.30
C TYR A 176 3.38 -13.84 -8.86
N ILE A 177 3.08 -12.89 -7.98
CA ILE A 177 2.67 -11.55 -8.36
C ILE A 177 3.54 -10.55 -7.62
N THR A 178 4.20 -9.66 -8.36
CA THR A 178 4.96 -8.55 -7.79
C THR A 178 4.16 -7.26 -7.91
N PHE A 179 3.70 -6.74 -6.77
CA PHE A 179 3.06 -5.44 -6.66
C PHE A 179 4.11 -4.34 -6.43
N MET A 180 3.96 -3.20 -7.12
CA MET A 180 4.76 -1.99 -6.88
C MET A 180 3.84 -0.77 -6.90
N PRO A 181 3.12 -0.48 -5.80
CA PRO A 181 2.26 0.68 -5.69
C PRO A 181 3.06 1.98 -5.53
N TYR A 182 2.73 3.01 -6.29
CA TYR A 182 3.43 4.30 -6.28
C TYR A 182 2.44 5.46 -6.30
N TYR A 183 2.89 6.68 -5.98
CA TYR A 183 2.07 7.88 -6.02
C TYR A 183 2.77 9.01 -6.78
N SER A 184 2.34 9.28 -8.00
CA SER A 184 3.12 10.09 -8.95
C SER A 184 3.00 11.61 -8.80
N LYS A 185 2.11 12.13 -7.93
CA LYS A 185 1.80 13.58 -7.92
C LYS A 185 2.79 14.39 -7.08
N GLU A 186 3.27 13.85 -5.97
CA GLU A 186 4.26 14.47 -5.08
C GLU A 186 4.88 13.40 -4.16
N GLU A 187 6.01 13.73 -3.53
CA GLU A 187 6.64 12.84 -2.54
C GLU A 187 5.80 12.77 -1.26
N LEU A 188 5.59 11.55 -0.74
CA LEU A 188 4.95 11.33 0.55
C LEU A 188 5.99 11.27 1.67
N ALA A 189 5.58 11.66 2.87
CA ALA A 189 6.39 11.50 4.07
C ALA A 189 6.70 10.01 4.31
N ALA A 190 7.88 9.72 4.88
CA ALA A 190 8.29 8.35 5.18
C ALA A 190 7.36 7.61 6.16
N SER A 191 6.51 8.36 6.89
CA SER A 191 5.47 7.81 7.77
C SER A 191 4.31 7.18 7.00
N ALA A 192 4.11 7.54 5.73
CA ALA A 192 3.05 7.02 4.87
C ALA A 192 3.51 5.75 4.13
N VAL A 193 2.86 4.63 4.43
CA VAL A 193 3.25 3.30 3.97
C VAL A 193 2.04 2.48 3.51
N VAL A 194 2.30 1.46 2.68
CA VAL A 194 1.35 0.36 2.43
C VAL A 194 1.65 -0.74 3.44
N THR A 195 0.66 -1.11 4.24
CA THR A 195 0.79 -2.14 5.28
C THR A 195 0.30 -3.51 4.83
N GLN A 196 -0.63 -3.54 3.86
CA GLN A 196 -1.24 -4.77 3.39
C GLN A 196 -1.69 -4.65 1.93
N ILE A 197 -1.59 -5.77 1.21
CA ILE A 197 -2.17 -5.95 -0.11
C ILE A 197 -3.10 -7.16 -0.05
N ASN A 198 -4.39 -6.95 -0.25
CA ASN A 198 -5.38 -8.01 -0.40
C ASN A 198 -5.76 -8.15 -1.87
N VAL A 199 -5.75 -9.38 -2.36
CA VAL A 199 -6.27 -9.77 -3.67
C VAL A 199 -7.52 -10.58 -3.45
N THR A 200 -8.60 -10.21 -4.14
CA THR A 200 -9.84 -11.01 -4.22
C THR A 200 -10.18 -11.30 -5.68
N ALA A 201 -10.39 -12.57 -6.01
CA ALA A 201 -10.87 -13.06 -7.30
C ALA A 201 -12.40 -13.29 -7.30
N ALA A 202 -12.98 -13.70 -8.43
CA ALA A 202 -14.40 -14.09 -8.46
C ALA A 202 -14.66 -15.29 -7.52
N ASN A 203 -15.90 -15.44 -7.02
CA ASN A 203 -16.22 -16.42 -5.96
C ASN A 203 -15.83 -17.86 -6.28
N ASP A 204 -15.94 -18.27 -7.55
CA ASP A 204 -15.63 -19.65 -7.98
C ASP A 204 -14.15 -19.83 -8.41
N GLU A 205 -13.36 -18.76 -8.39
CA GLU A 205 -11.94 -18.76 -8.77
C GLU A 205 -11.05 -18.90 -7.53
N LYS A 206 -10.13 -19.86 -7.54
CA LYS A 206 -9.37 -20.27 -6.36
C LYS A 206 -7.94 -19.73 -6.43
N LEU A 207 -7.64 -18.68 -5.65
CA LEU A 207 -6.29 -18.11 -5.54
C LEU A 207 -5.39 -18.88 -4.58
N ALA A 208 -5.97 -19.51 -3.57
CA ALA A 208 -5.25 -20.16 -2.48
C ALA A 208 -6.03 -21.34 -1.91
N GLY A 209 -5.37 -22.11 -1.04
CA GLY A 209 -5.90 -23.31 -0.41
C GLY A 209 -4.91 -24.48 -0.48
N THR A 210 -5.39 -25.68 -0.15
CA THR A 210 -4.61 -26.90 -0.27
C THR A 210 -4.91 -27.57 -1.61
N PHE A 211 -3.87 -27.92 -2.34
CA PHE A 211 -3.94 -28.53 -3.65
C PHE A 211 -3.33 -29.93 -3.59
N ASN A 212 -3.90 -30.85 -4.36
CA ASN A 212 -3.23 -32.11 -4.64
C ASN A 212 -1.96 -31.83 -5.46
N PHE A 213 -0.90 -32.57 -5.20
CA PHE A 213 0.39 -32.39 -5.85
C PHE A 213 0.93 -33.74 -6.33
N SER A 214 1.44 -33.76 -7.57
CA SER A 214 1.91 -34.98 -8.23
C SER A 214 3.21 -34.72 -8.98
N ASP A 215 3.75 -35.74 -9.65
CA ASP A 215 4.91 -35.56 -10.54
C ASP A 215 4.58 -34.66 -11.75
N ASN A 216 3.29 -34.44 -12.02
CA ASN A 216 2.80 -33.52 -13.06
C ASN A 216 2.53 -32.10 -12.53
N GLY A 217 2.89 -31.81 -11.28
CA GLY A 217 2.72 -30.49 -10.67
C GLY A 217 1.43 -30.30 -9.88
N LEU A 218 1.00 -29.04 -9.80
CA LEU A 218 -0.13 -28.59 -8.98
C LEU A 218 -1.46 -29.03 -9.61
N GLY A 219 -2.23 -29.83 -8.88
CA GLY A 219 -3.51 -30.37 -9.31
C GLY A 219 -4.70 -29.53 -8.85
N ALA A 220 -5.87 -30.18 -8.77
CA ALA A 220 -7.09 -29.52 -8.30
C ALA A 220 -6.98 -29.11 -6.82
N ALA A 221 -7.54 -27.95 -6.50
CA ALA A 221 -7.72 -27.51 -5.12
C ALA A 221 -8.73 -28.39 -4.38
N ASN A 222 -8.41 -28.73 -3.14
CA ASN A 222 -9.36 -29.32 -2.20
C ASN A 222 -10.43 -28.29 -1.85
N SER A 223 -11.69 -28.60 -2.16
CA SER A 223 -12.81 -27.67 -2.06
C SER A 223 -13.03 -27.12 -0.65
N SER A 224 -12.71 -27.90 0.39
CA SER A 224 -12.87 -27.50 1.79
C SER A 224 -11.88 -26.44 2.28
N SER A 225 -10.76 -26.23 1.58
CA SER A 225 -9.74 -25.25 1.96
C SER A 225 -9.48 -24.18 0.90
N SER A 226 -10.20 -24.19 -0.22
CA SER A 226 -10.03 -23.21 -1.28
C SER A 226 -10.51 -21.80 -0.89
N SER A 227 -9.77 -20.79 -1.28
CA SER A 227 -10.07 -19.38 -1.08
C SER A 227 -9.91 -18.61 -2.38
N ASN A 228 -10.84 -17.67 -2.63
CA ASN A 228 -10.73 -16.69 -3.70
C ASN A 228 -10.00 -15.41 -3.24
N SER A 229 -9.33 -15.43 -2.09
CA SER A 229 -8.65 -14.26 -1.53
C SER A 229 -7.31 -14.63 -0.90
N VAL A 230 -6.32 -13.76 -1.13
CA VAL A 230 -4.98 -13.83 -0.51
C VAL A 230 -4.60 -12.45 0.00
N THR A 231 -4.01 -12.43 1.19
CA THR A 231 -3.58 -11.23 1.88
C THR A 231 -2.08 -11.31 2.11
N LEU A 232 -1.34 -10.29 1.68
CA LEU A 232 0.07 -10.10 1.96
C LEU A 232 0.24 -8.91 2.91
N THR A 233 0.74 -9.18 4.12
CA THR A 233 1.15 -8.15 5.10
C THR A 233 2.59 -7.76 4.84
N LEU A 234 2.91 -6.47 4.97
CA LEU A 234 4.20 -5.90 4.62
C LEU A 234 4.91 -5.36 5.86
N ASN A 235 6.22 -5.64 5.97
CA ASN A 235 7.08 -5.21 7.08
C ASN A 235 6.60 -5.73 8.43
N GLY A 236 6.56 -7.06 8.59
CA GLY A 236 6.10 -7.74 9.78
C GLY A 236 4.58 -7.80 9.91
N THR A 237 4.10 -8.18 11.09
CA THR A 237 2.67 -8.43 11.35
C THR A 237 1.94 -7.22 11.96
N SER A 238 2.64 -6.11 12.20
CA SER A 238 2.03 -4.90 12.76
C SER A 238 1.16 -4.20 11.72
N SER A 239 0.01 -3.67 12.17
CA SER A 239 -0.88 -2.90 11.28
C SER A 239 -0.42 -1.47 11.00
N THR A 240 0.75 -1.08 11.54
CA THR A 240 1.31 0.28 11.48
C THR A 240 2.67 0.37 10.81
N THR A 241 3.28 -0.76 10.45
CA THR A 241 4.51 -0.83 9.65
C THR A 241 4.16 -1.27 8.23
N GLY A 242 4.99 -0.91 7.26
CA GLY A 242 4.72 -1.21 5.86
C GLY A 242 5.87 -0.85 4.94
N PHE A 243 5.62 -0.97 3.64
CA PHE A 243 6.56 -0.53 2.61
C PHE A 243 6.29 0.93 2.20
N PRO A 244 7.35 1.73 1.96
CA PRO A 244 7.23 3.09 1.45
C PRO A 244 6.43 3.19 0.15
N ILE A 245 5.86 4.38 -0.08
CA ILE A 245 5.14 4.72 -1.32
C ILE A 245 6.00 5.71 -2.14
N PRO A 246 6.85 5.24 -3.06
CA PRO A 246 7.65 6.10 -3.92
C PRO A 246 6.81 6.84 -4.97
N THR A 247 7.41 7.82 -5.65
CA THR A 247 6.79 8.57 -6.75
C THR A 247 6.70 7.79 -8.06
N GLU A 248 7.49 6.73 -8.18
CA GLU A 248 7.49 5.79 -9.30
C GLU A 248 7.68 4.35 -8.78
N ALA A 249 7.40 3.35 -9.60
CA ALA A 249 7.58 1.96 -9.19
C ALA A 249 9.07 1.62 -9.01
N THR A 250 9.53 1.51 -7.76
CA THR A 250 10.94 1.27 -7.40
C THR A 250 11.06 -0.01 -6.58
N ALA A 251 11.51 -1.10 -7.21
CA ALA A 251 11.50 -2.43 -6.58
C ALA A 251 12.12 -2.45 -5.18
N SER A 252 13.32 -1.88 -5.00
CA SER A 252 14.04 -1.80 -3.72
C SER A 252 13.29 -1.05 -2.60
N LYS A 253 12.25 -0.29 -2.93
CA LYS A 253 11.41 0.44 -1.96
C LYS A 253 10.06 -0.21 -1.74
N ASN A 254 9.43 -0.79 -2.77
CA ASN A 254 8.01 -1.15 -2.69
C ASN A 254 7.62 -2.47 -3.38
N ALA A 255 8.56 -3.30 -3.85
CA ALA A 255 8.22 -4.60 -4.42
C ALA A 255 7.70 -5.56 -3.33
N ALA A 256 6.43 -5.95 -3.46
CA ALA A 256 5.77 -6.92 -2.61
C ALA A 256 5.34 -8.14 -3.45
N ILE A 257 5.79 -9.34 -3.06
CA ILE A 257 5.69 -10.57 -3.83
C ILE A 257 4.71 -11.51 -3.13
N MET A 258 3.66 -11.89 -3.84
CA MET A 258 2.60 -12.79 -3.37
C MET A 258 2.63 -14.10 -4.16
N VAL A 259 2.47 -15.23 -3.48
CA VAL A 259 2.25 -16.53 -4.11
C VAL A 259 0.76 -16.78 -4.31
N VAL A 260 0.34 -17.19 -5.50
CA VAL A 260 -1.05 -17.55 -5.82
C VAL A 260 -1.09 -18.82 -6.67
N ALA A 261 -2.24 -19.47 -6.69
CA ALA A 261 -2.50 -20.57 -7.61
C ALA A 261 -2.41 -20.09 -9.07
N PRO A 262 -1.83 -20.87 -10.00
CA PRO A 262 -1.91 -20.59 -11.43
C PRO A 262 -3.36 -20.62 -11.91
N GLY A 263 -3.69 -19.75 -12.87
CA GLY A 263 -5.04 -19.63 -13.38
C GLY A 263 -5.23 -18.39 -14.25
N THR A 264 -6.43 -18.24 -14.81
CA THR A 264 -6.88 -16.99 -15.41
C THR A 264 -8.05 -16.48 -14.60
N TYR A 265 -7.89 -15.30 -14.03
CA TYR A 265 -8.86 -14.69 -13.11
C TYR A 265 -9.64 -13.61 -13.84
N SER A 266 -10.94 -13.83 -14.01
CA SER A 266 -11.87 -12.94 -14.71
C SER A 266 -11.99 -11.59 -14.00
N THR A 267 -12.01 -11.62 -12.67
CA THR A 267 -11.98 -10.45 -11.80
C THR A 267 -10.80 -10.57 -10.85
N PHE A 268 -10.01 -9.51 -10.73
CA PHE A 268 -8.85 -9.48 -9.86
C PHE A 268 -8.80 -8.14 -9.13
N LYS A 269 -9.42 -8.07 -7.95
CA LYS A 269 -9.49 -6.86 -7.14
C LYS A 269 -8.31 -6.79 -6.19
N VAL A 270 -7.42 -5.82 -6.42
CA VAL A 270 -6.28 -5.52 -5.55
C VAL A 270 -6.65 -4.36 -4.64
N THR A 271 -6.62 -4.58 -3.33
CA THR A 271 -6.89 -3.57 -2.30
C THR A 271 -5.62 -3.32 -1.49
N TYR A 272 -5.17 -2.07 -1.49
CA TYR A 272 -4.04 -1.60 -0.70
C TYR A 272 -4.58 -0.98 0.59
N THR A 273 -4.07 -1.43 1.74
CA THR A 273 -4.27 -0.77 3.03
C THR A 273 -3.09 0.16 3.29
N LEU A 274 -3.38 1.44 3.49
CA LEU A 274 -2.39 2.48 3.74
C LEU A 274 -2.47 2.93 5.20
N TYR A 275 -1.31 3.34 5.72
CA TYR A 275 -1.19 3.93 7.04
C TYR A 275 -0.22 5.09 7.03
N ASP A 276 -0.53 6.18 7.72
CA ASP A 276 0.40 7.26 8.01
C ASP A 276 0.54 7.43 9.53
N SER A 277 1.73 7.14 10.06
CA SER A 277 1.98 7.15 11.50
C SER A 277 1.98 8.54 12.13
N VAL A 278 2.16 9.61 11.34
CA VAL A 278 2.14 10.99 11.85
C VAL A 278 0.70 11.49 12.00
N THR A 279 -0.18 11.13 11.07
CA THR A 279 -1.59 11.57 11.11
C THR A 279 -2.52 10.56 11.77
N GLY A 280 -2.07 9.32 11.94
CA GLY A 280 -2.90 8.19 12.40
C GLY A 280 -3.90 7.71 11.34
N THR A 281 -3.83 8.22 10.11
CA THR A 281 -4.77 7.86 9.04
C THR A 281 -4.56 6.42 8.60
N LYS A 282 -5.63 5.62 8.68
CA LYS A 282 -5.70 4.27 8.13
C LYS A 282 -6.89 4.16 7.18
N SER A 283 -6.64 3.82 5.93
CA SER A 283 -7.71 3.62 4.94
C SER A 283 -7.27 2.67 3.84
N THR A 284 -8.17 2.39 2.90
CA THR A 284 -7.94 1.45 1.79
C THR A 284 -8.23 2.09 0.45
N ILE A 285 -7.54 1.63 -0.58
CA ILE A 285 -7.80 1.96 -1.98
C ILE A 285 -7.77 0.69 -2.83
N SER A 286 -8.73 0.53 -3.74
CA SER A 286 -8.89 -0.69 -4.53
C SER A 286 -8.88 -0.44 -6.03
N TYR A 287 -8.32 -1.41 -6.76
CA TYR A 287 -8.26 -1.46 -8.21
C TYR A 287 -8.73 -2.83 -8.68
N THR A 288 -9.60 -2.85 -9.68
CA THR A 288 -10.08 -4.10 -10.28
C THR A 288 -9.46 -4.27 -11.66
N TYR A 289 -8.78 -5.38 -11.85
CA TYR A 289 -8.25 -5.83 -13.13
C TYR A 289 -9.12 -6.97 -13.67
N SER A 290 -9.13 -7.15 -14.99
CA SER A 290 -9.84 -8.25 -15.64
C SER A 290 -8.89 -9.14 -16.39
N ASN A 291 -9.19 -10.45 -16.40
CA ASN A 291 -8.45 -11.47 -17.14
C ASN A 291 -6.95 -11.52 -16.79
N ILE A 292 -6.62 -11.39 -15.51
CA ILE A 292 -5.24 -11.55 -15.05
C ILE A 292 -4.83 -13.02 -15.20
N LYS A 293 -3.76 -13.26 -15.97
CA LYS A 293 -3.21 -14.60 -16.21
C LYS A 293 -2.02 -14.85 -15.30
N CYS A 294 -2.18 -15.75 -14.35
CA CYS A 294 -1.12 -16.24 -13.46
C CYS A 294 -0.61 -17.57 -14.01
N VAL A 295 0.57 -17.55 -14.63
CA VAL A 295 1.18 -18.76 -15.24
C VAL A 295 2.08 -19.44 -14.21
N ALA A 296 2.02 -20.77 -14.16
CA ALA A 296 2.90 -21.59 -13.32
C ALA A 296 4.38 -21.24 -13.57
N GLY A 297 5.12 -21.05 -12.49
CA GLY A 297 6.53 -20.68 -12.49
C GLY A 297 6.85 -19.28 -13.02
N LYS A 298 5.84 -18.43 -13.26
CA LYS A 298 6.02 -17.07 -13.77
C LYS A 298 5.58 -16.02 -12.76
N ASN A 299 6.24 -14.87 -12.85
CA ASN A 299 5.89 -13.68 -12.10
C ASN A 299 5.06 -12.72 -12.95
N GLN A 300 3.95 -12.25 -12.40
CA GLN A 300 3.13 -11.19 -12.96
C GLN A 300 3.41 -9.87 -12.25
N LYS A 301 3.90 -8.86 -12.97
CA LYS A 301 4.09 -7.52 -12.41
C LYS A 301 2.79 -6.71 -12.46
N ILE A 302 2.43 -6.08 -11.34
CA ILE A 302 1.33 -5.11 -11.24
C ILE A 302 1.87 -3.83 -10.60
N SER A 303 2.04 -2.79 -11.41
CA SER A 303 2.42 -1.46 -10.95
C SER A 303 1.21 -0.54 -10.96
N THR A 304 0.84 0.00 -9.80
CA THR A 304 -0.39 0.76 -9.62
C THR A 304 -0.06 2.17 -9.16
N ASN A 305 -0.46 3.18 -9.92
CA ASN A 305 -0.50 4.54 -9.40
C ASN A 305 -1.70 4.65 -8.45
N LEU A 306 -1.42 4.92 -7.18
CA LEU A 306 -2.43 5.05 -6.14
C LEU A 306 -3.36 6.26 -6.38
N GLY A 307 -3.01 7.20 -7.26
CA GLY A 307 -3.96 8.14 -7.87
C GLY A 307 -4.75 9.04 -6.92
N MET A 308 -4.36 9.11 -5.64
CA MET A 308 -5.01 9.94 -4.62
C MET A 308 -5.03 11.41 -5.07
N GLU A 309 -6.03 12.18 -4.66
CA GLU A 309 -5.99 13.62 -4.91
C GLU A 309 -5.02 14.32 -3.97
N THR A 310 -4.24 15.26 -4.50
CA THR A 310 -3.44 16.16 -3.66
C THR A 310 -4.20 17.45 -3.42
N TYR A 311 -4.19 17.87 -2.17
CA TYR A 311 -4.65 19.18 -1.74
C TYR A 311 -3.51 20.01 -1.15
N THR A 312 -2.24 19.63 -1.33
CA THR A 312 -1.09 20.38 -0.80
C THR A 312 -1.07 21.84 -1.29
N SER A 313 -1.53 22.09 -2.52
CA SER A 313 -1.71 23.46 -3.05
C SER A 313 -2.74 24.30 -2.27
N ARG A 314 -3.66 23.68 -1.53
CA ARG A 314 -4.66 24.36 -0.70
C ARG A 314 -4.09 25.00 0.56
N LYS A 315 -2.82 24.79 0.89
CA LYS A 315 -2.17 25.49 2.01
C LYS A 315 -2.19 27.02 1.83
N SER A 316 -2.20 27.51 0.59
CA SER A 316 -2.35 28.94 0.25
C SER A 316 -3.80 29.41 0.18
N ASN A 317 -4.77 28.59 0.59
CA ASN A 317 -6.20 28.93 0.49
C ASN A 317 -6.87 29.22 1.84
N TYR A 318 -6.11 29.36 2.92
CA TYR A 318 -6.63 29.78 4.22
C TYR A 318 -6.66 31.30 4.34
N TYR A 319 -7.81 31.84 4.73
CA TYR A 319 -7.98 33.28 4.93
C TYR A 319 -8.77 33.53 6.21
N MET A 320 -8.46 34.62 6.90
CA MET A 320 -9.47 35.26 7.75
C MET A 320 -10.59 35.79 6.84
N TRP A 321 -11.82 35.92 7.34
CA TRP A 321 -12.96 36.18 6.47
C TRP A 321 -12.79 37.45 5.62
N ASP A 322 -12.87 37.28 4.31
CA ASP A 322 -12.69 38.30 3.27
C ASP A 322 -11.42 39.17 3.41
N ALA A 323 -10.35 38.62 4.00
CA ALA A 323 -9.05 39.27 4.06
C ALA A 323 -8.46 39.51 2.66
N LYS A 324 -7.55 40.49 2.53
CA LYS A 324 -6.87 40.81 1.26
C LYS A 324 -5.75 39.82 0.95
N SER A 325 -5.07 39.33 1.97
CA SER A 325 -3.96 38.37 1.87
C SER A 325 -4.28 37.06 2.57
N ASN A 326 -3.58 35.99 2.16
CA ASN A 326 -3.64 34.67 2.78
C ASN A 326 -3.25 34.73 4.27
N TYR A 327 -3.82 33.86 5.10
CA TYR A 327 -3.59 33.81 6.55
C TYR A 327 -2.10 33.75 6.95
N TRP A 328 -1.26 33.14 6.11
CA TRP A 328 0.18 32.97 6.29
C TRP A 328 1.03 33.76 5.27
N ASP A 329 0.46 34.74 4.56
CA ASP A 329 1.19 35.59 3.59
C ASP A 329 2.45 36.19 4.24
N ARG A 330 3.61 36.03 3.60
CA ARG A 330 4.97 36.38 4.10
C ARG A 330 5.52 35.53 5.25
N TYR A 331 4.74 34.57 5.75
CA TYR A 331 5.09 33.65 6.84
C TYR A 331 4.84 32.18 6.45
N GLU A 332 4.91 31.87 5.15
CA GLU A 332 4.58 30.56 4.59
C GLU A 332 5.48 29.45 5.15
N SER A 333 6.74 29.77 5.48
CA SER A 333 7.67 28.84 6.12
C SER A 333 7.32 28.51 7.57
N SER A 334 6.50 29.34 8.21
CA SER A 334 6.04 29.16 9.59
C SER A 334 4.64 28.56 9.67
N GLN A 335 3.99 28.29 8.53
CA GLN A 335 2.64 27.74 8.48
C GLN A 335 2.61 26.32 9.09
N PRO A 336 1.82 26.08 10.14
CA PRO A 336 1.60 24.74 10.66
C PRO A 336 0.81 23.90 9.65
N LEU A 337 1.28 22.70 9.33
CA LEU A 337 0.67 21.82 8.31
C LEU A 337 0.17 20.48 8.87
N LEU A 338 0.31 20.28 10.18
CA LEU A 338 -0.19 19.12 10.92
C LEU A 338 -1.19 19.57 11.98
N ASN A 339 -2.10 18.68 12.38
CA ASN A 339 -2.99 18.94 13.51
C ASN A 339 -2.18 19.25 14.76
N ASP A 340 -2.70 20.18 15.56
CA ASP A 340 -2.15 20.66 16.82
C ASP A 340 -0.84 21.45 16.74
N ALA A 341 -0.20 21.51 15.57
CA ALA A 341 0.91 22.42 15.35
C ALA A 341 0.41 23.87 15.30
N GLU A 342 1.20 24.78 15.86
CA GLU A 342 0.86 26.19 16.01
C GLU A 342 2.05 27.12 15.76
N ASN A 343 1.74 28.35 15.39
CA ASN A 343 2.72 29.42 15.29
C ASN A 343 2.04 30.78 15.52
N ALA A 344 2.71 31.71 16.18
CA ALA A 344 2.15 33.00 16.57
C ALA A 344 2.19 34.08 15.46
N ASN A 345 2.73 33.78 14.26
CA ASN A 345 2.90 34.75 13.17
C ASN A 345 1.60 35.11 12.41
N TYR A 346 0.43 34.74 12.91
CA TYR A 346 -0.86 35.17 12.34
C TYR A 346 -1.13 36.65 12.63
N ALA A 347 -1.97 37.28 11.80
CA ALA A 347 -2.32 38.68 12.01
C ALA A 347 -3.08 38.89 13.34
N THR A 348 -2.75 39.96 14.06
CA THR A 348 -3.39 40.31 15.36
C THR A 348 -4.05 41.69 15.37
N SER A 349 -3.94 42.46 14.28
CA SER A 349 -4.53 43.79 14.16
C SER A 349 -4.92 44.13 12.72
N SER A 350 -5.82 45.11 12.56
CA SER A 350 -6.36 45.56 11.28
C SER A 350 -5.36 46.29 10.36
N ALA A 351 -4.15 46.59 10.84
CA ALA A 351 -3.08 47.14 10.02
C ALA A 351 -2.48 46.08 9.07
N ASP A 352 -2.67 44.80 9.37
CA ASP A 352 -2.19 43.67 8.56
C ASP A 352 -3.20 43.31 7.46
N ALA A 353 -2.74 43.17 6.22
CA ALA A 353 -3.61 42.83 5.08
C ALA A 353 -4.25 41.44 5.18
N ARG A 354 -3.72 40.57 6.04
CA ARG A 354 -4.25 39.23 6.35
C ARG A 354 -5.41 39.28 7.36
N TRP A 355 -5.61 40.42 8.01
CA TRP A 355 -6.73 40.63 8.93
C TRP A 355 -8.06 40.59 8.18
N TYR A 356 -9.10 40.06 8.83
CA TYR A 356 -10.43 39.98 8.25
C TYR A 356 -10.98 41.35 7.85
N ASN A 357 -11.92 41.35 6.90
CA ASN A 357 -12.57 42.57 6.47
C ASN A 357 -13.51 43.12 7.56
N THR A 358 -13.21 44.32 8.04
CA THR A 358 -13.97 45.03 9.10
C THR A 358 -15.09 45.91 8.56
N THR A 359 -15.23 46.03 7.23
CA THR A 359 -16.22 46.93 6.59
C THR A 359 -17.68 46.52 6.84
N PHE A 360 -17.92 45.24 7.12
CA PHE A 360 -19.27 44.69 7.24
C PHE A 360 -19.64 44.47 8.72
N THR A 361 -20.66 45.16 9.22
CA THR A 361 -21.09 45.15 10.63
C THR A 361 -22.56 44.73 10.78
N ASP A 362 -23.18 44.94 11.96
CA ASP A 362 -24.58 44.59 12.25
C ASP A 362 -25.52 44.91 11.07
N LYS A 363 -26.27 43.89 10.65
CA LYS A 363 -27.29 43.90 9.60
C LYS A 363 -26.82 44.34 8.21
N VAL A 364 -25.52 44.27 7.92
CA VAL A 364 -24.98 44.58 6.57
C VAL A 364 -24.96 43.33 5.69
N GLN A 365 -25.79 43.29 4.64
CA GLN A 365 -25.90 42.16 3.69
C GLN A 365 -25.03 42.33 2.42
N THR A 366 -23.96 43.12 2.49
CA THR A 366 -23.11 43.33 1.33
C THR A 366 -22.17 42.13 1.16
N LYS A 367 -22.04 41.63 -0.08
CA LYS A 367 -21.15 40.52 -0.41
C LYS A 367 -19.68 40.92 -0.20
N ALA A 368 -18.87 39.94 0.18
CA ALA A 368 -17.41 39.99 0.21
C ALA A 368 -16.83 40.54 -1.11
N ILE A 369 -15.74 41.29 -1.02
CA ILE A 369 -15.11 41.97 -2.17
C ILE A 369 -13.65 41.59 -2.40
N ASN A 370 -13.01 40.90 -1.44
CA ASN A 370 -11.62 40.46 -1.53
C ASN A 370 -11.56 38.94 -1.76
N SER A 371 -10.94 38.18 -0.86
CA SER A 371 -10.73 36.74 -0.99
C SER A 371 -12.05 35.95 -1.10
N CYS A 372 -13.08 36.33 -0.36
CA CYS A 372 -14.34 35.58 -0.31
C CYS A 372 -15.35 35.96 -1.40
N LYS A 373 -15.01 36.86 -2.34
CA LYS A 373 -15.96 37.40 -3.34
C LYS A 373 -16.63 36.32 -4.21
N ASP A 374 -15.91 35.25 -4.52
CA ASP A 374 -16.38 34.15 -5.38
C ASP A 374 -16.88 32.94 -4.58
N ALA A 375 -16.87 33.02 -3.24
CA ALA A 375 -17.39 31.98 -2.37
C ALA A 375 -18.94 31.94 -2.42
N PRO A 376 -19.58 30.79 -2.15
CA PRO A 376 -21.04 30.71 -2.10
C PRO A 376 -21.62 31.67 -1.05
N THR A 377 -22.81 32.21 -1.32
CA THR A 377 -23.57 32.96 -0.31
C THR A 377 -24.13 32.03 0.77
N PHE A 378 -24.58 32.58 1.90
CA PHE A 378 -25.33 31.84 2.91
C PHE A 378 -26.50 31.08 2.28
N GLU A 379 -27.29 31.77 1.44
CA GLU A 379 -28.44 31.22 0.73
C GLU A 379 -28.03 30.04 -0.16
N ALA A 380 -26.97 30.20 -0.96
CA ALA A 380 -26.43 29.13 -1.80
C ALA A 380 -26.01 27.90 -0.97
N LEU A 381 -25.36 28.11 0.19
CA LEU A 381 -24.99 27.01 1.08
C LEU A 381 -26.21 26.25 1.60
N THR A 382 -27.33 26.93 1.87
CA THR A 382 -28.58 26.26 2.28
C THR A 382 -29.10 25.32 1.19
N TRP A 383 -28.94 25.66 -0.09
CA TRP A 383 -29.29 24.80 -1.20
C TRP A 383 -28.37 23.61 -1.33
N TYR A 384 -27.06 23.80 -1.21
CA TYR A 384 -26.10 22.69 -1.28
C TYR A 384 -26.36 21.63 -0.19
N ILE A 385 -26.72 22.05 1.03
CA ILE A 385 -26.95 21.11 2.14
C ILE A 385 -28.40 20.60 2.20
N GLY A 386 -29.38 21.44 1.91
CA GLY A 386 -30.80 21.09 1.97
C GLY A 386 -31.29 20.43 0.69
N GLY A 387 -31.35 21.20 -0.41
CA GLY A 387 -31.82 20.72 -1.72
C GLY A 387 -30.86 19.75 -2.41
N GLY A 388 -29.55 19.89 -2.16
CA GLY A 388 -28.51 19.06 -2.74
C GLY A 388 -28.37 17.68 -2.09
N SER A 389 -28.79 17.53 -0.83
CA SER A 389 -28.66 16.31 -0.02
C SER A 389 -27.23 15.75 -0.05
N PRO A 390 -26.29 16.38 0.66
CA PRO A 390 -24.87 16.06 0.58
C PRO A 390 -24.56 14.69 1.15
N LYS A 391 -23.42 14.12 0.74
CA LYS A 391 -22.92 12.84 1.26
C LYS A 391 -21.62 13.04 2.01
N LEU A 392 -21.58 12.66 3.28
CA LEU A 392 -20.34 12.63 4.05
C LEU A 392 -19.56 11.38 3.74
N ASP A 393 -18.27 11.53 3.48
CA ASP A 393 -17.38 10.46 3.08
C ASP A 393 -16.21 10.45 4.05
N ASP A 394 -16.03 9.34 4.77
CA ASP A 394 -14.97 9.10 5.74
C ASP A 394 -13.81 8.27 5.15
N LYS A 395 -13.93 7.84 3.89
CA LYS A 395 -13.03 6.85 3.27
C LYS A 395 -12.19 7.39 2.12
N THR A 396 -12.66 8.41 1.40
CA THR A 396 -11.88 8.99 0.30
C THR A 396 -10.54 9.51 0.80
N LEU A 397 -9.48 8.80 0.41
CA LEU A 397 -8.08 9.13 0.67
C LEU A 397 -7.60 10.31 -0.18
N TRP A 398 -6.84 11.19 0.42
CA TRP A 398 -6.18 12.32 -0.22
C TRP A 398 -4.90 12.69 0.53
N VAL A 399 -4.05 13.48 -0.13
CA VAL A 399 -2.76 13.92 0.39
C VAL A 399 -2.80 15.41 0.69
N PHE A 400 -2.25 15.81 1.83
CA PHE A 400 -2.01 17.22 2.16
C PHE A 400 -0.68 17.35 2.88
N ALA A 401 0.19 18.22 2.37
CA ALA A 401 1.52 18.44 2.93
C ALA A 401 2.30 17.12 3.12
N ASN A 402 2.29 16.28 2.08
CA ASN A 402 2.99 15.00 1.98
C ASN A 402 2.44 13.89 2.91
N HIS A 403 1.40 14.16 3.69
CA HIS A 403 0.78 13.22 4.62
C HIS A 403 -0.57 12.71 4.13
N LEU A 404 -0.93 11.49 4.57
CA LEU A 404 -2.22 10.87 4.24
C LEU A 404 -3.32 11.35 5.17
N TYR A 405 -4.47 11.65 4.56
CA TYR A 405 -5.72 11.90 5.26
C TYR A 405 -6.87 11.22 4.52
N ALA A 406 -7.96 11.00 5.22
CA ALA A 406 -9.22 10.58 4.64
C ALA A 406 -10.32 11.50 5.15
N GLY A 407 -11.38 11.66 4.36
CA GLY A 407 -12.57 12.37 4.84
C GLY A 407 -12.90 13.64 4.06
N GLY A 408 -14.19 13.89 3.87
CA GLY A 408 -14.71 15.06 3.18
C GLY A 408 -16.22 15.03 3.02
N ILE A 409 -16.71 15.87 2.12
CA ILE A 409 -18.12 15.93 1.74
C ILE A 409 -18.26 16.01 0.23
N TRP A 410 -19.23 15.27 -0.30
CA TRP A 410 -19.66 15.38 -1.69
C TRP A 410 -20.91 16.25 -1.76
N LEU A 411 -20.83 17.32 -2.54
CA LEU A 411 -21.92 18.25 -2.81
C LEU A 411 -22.36 18.11 -4.26
N LYS A 412 -23.66 18.13 -4.52
CA LYS A 412 -24.14 18.27 -5.90
C LYS A 412 -23.69 19.61 -6.46
N LYS A 413 -23.34 19.65 -7.74
CA LYS A 413 -23.11 20.90 -8.48
C LYS A 413 -24.41 21.70 -8.52
N LYS A 414 -24.33 23.03 -8.55
CA LYS A 414 -25.54 23.88 -8.57
C LYS A 414 -26.49 23.58 -9.73
N SER A 415 -25.96 23.15 -10.89
CA SER A 415 -26.76 22.75 -12.06
C SER A 415 -27.65 21.53 -11.80
N GLU A 416 -27.31 20.73 -10.81
CA GLU A 416 -27.95 19.45 -10.46
C GLU A 416 -28.92 19.61 -9.28
N ILE A 417 -29.12 20.84 -8.80
CA ILE A 417 -30.02 21.18 -7.71
C ILE A 417 -31.18 21.97 -8.32
N SER A 418 -32.37 21.37 -8.34
CA SER A 418 -33.57 22.01 -8.87
C SER A 418 -33.88 23.31 -8.11
N HIS A 419 -34.22 24.37 -8.84
CA HIS A 419 -34.55 25.70 -8.30
C HIS A 419 -33.44 26.36 -7.47
N PHE A 420 -32.17 25.95 -7.65
CA PHE A 420 -31.05 26.54 -6.94
C PHE A 420 -31.07 28.07 -7.00
N SER A 421 -30.94 28.72 -5.83
CA SER A 421 -30.85 30.17 -5.72
C SER A 421 -29.67 30.59 -4.85
N SER A 422 -28.95 31.62 -5.29
CA SER A 422 -27.91 32.28 -4.49
C SER A 422 -28.43 33.46 -3.67
N THR A 423 -29.71 33.78 -3.78
CA THR A 423 -30.35 34.95 -3.15
C THR A 423 -31.52 34.59 -2.25
N GLU A 424 -32.02 33.35 -2.34
CA GLU A 424 -33.12 32.83 -1.52
C GLU A 424 -32.68 31.53 -0.87
N SER A 425 -32.94 31.38 0.43
CA SER A 425 -32.63 30.14 1.14
C SER A 425 -33.57 29.00 0.74
N TYR A 426 -33.05 27.77 0.77
CA TYR A 426 -33.83 26.56 0.59
C TYR A 426 -34.99 26.49 1.59
N THR A 427 -36.20 26.20 1.09
CA THR A 427 -37.50 26.20 1.82
C THR A 427 -37.99 27.55 2.37
N GLY A 428 -37.32 28.67 2.06
CA GLY A 428 -37.79 30.03 2.36
C GLY A 428 -37.91 30.41 3.85
N THR A 429 -37.64 29.49 4.78
CA THR A 429 -37.86 29.68 6.23
C THR A 429 -36.61 30.05 7.02
N ALA A 430 -35.42 29.75 6.50
CA ALA A 430 -34.15 30.11 7.12
C ALA A 430 -33.62 31.42 6.55
N THR A 431 -33.98 32.55 7.17
CA THR A 431 -33.54 33.87 6.69
C THR A 431 -32.16 34.21 7.22
N TRP A 432 -31.27 34.70 6.36
CA TRP A 432 -29.94 35.20 6.73
C TRP A 432 -30.00 36.10 7.97
N VAL A 433 -30.92 37.08 8.02
CA VAL A 433 -31.13 38.03 9.13
C VAL A 433 -31.35 37.40 10.51
N SER A 434 -31.73 36.12 10.57
CA SER A 434 -31.90 35.42 11.85
C SER A 434 -30.55 35.12 12.53
N GLY A 435 -29.45 35.09 11.77
CA GLY A 435 -28.12 34.74 12.26
C GLY A 435 -28.01 33.34 12.84
N LYS A 436 -29.00 32.47 12.59
CA LYS A 436 -29.06 31.12 13.15
C LYS A 436 -28.36 30.12 12.24
N ASP A 437 -27.71 29.16 12.88
CA ASP A 437 -27.23 27.98 12.17
C ASP A 437 -28.36 27.21 11.51
N ILE A 438 -28.07 26.71 10.32
CA ILE A 438 -28.87 25.70 9.66
C ILE A 438 -28.13 24.39 9.82
N LYS A 439 -28.74 23.47 10.57
CA LYS A 439 -28.20 22.13 10.79
C LYS A 439 -28.79 21.19 9.76
N PHE A 440 -27.93 20.38 9.15
CA PHE A 440 -28.34 19.28 8.29
C PHE A 440 -27.71 18.00 8.83
N THR A 441 -28.56 17.01 9.12
CA THR A 441 -28.10 15.68 9.49
C THR A 441 -28.11 14.83 8.23
N VAL A 442 -26.92 14.47 7.78
CA VAL A 442 -26.75 13.58 6.63
C VAL A 442 -27.26 12.19 6.98
N SER A 443 -28.19 11.67 6.19
CA SER A 443 -28.64 10.27 6.24
C SER A 443 -27.86 9.36 5.30
N ASN A 444 -27.14 9.93 4.33
CA ASN A 444 -26.44 9.21 3.27
C ASN A 444 -24.91 9.35 3.39
N PHE A 445 -24.22 8.26 3.69
CA PHE A 445 -22.77 8.24 3.85
C PHE A 445 -22.07 7.59 2.65
N GLY A 446 -20.79 7.93 2.49
CA GLY A 446 -19.90 7.42 1.47
C GLY A 446 -19.89 8.20 0.16
N LYS A 447 -18.98 7.78 -0.71
CA LYS A 447 -18.80 8.32 -2.05
C LYS A 447 -20.07 8.11 -2.91
N PRO A 448 -20.51 9.11 -3.71
CA PRO A 448 -21.57 8.91 -4.68
C PRO A 448 -21.28 7.72 -5.61
N GLU A 449 -22.32 7.02 -6.01
CA GLU A 449 -22.24 5.95 -7.00
C GLU A 449 -21.58 6.45 -8.28
N ALA A 450 -20.83 5.56 -8.94
CA ALA A 450 -20.05 5.94 -10.12
C ALA A 450 -20.93 6.55 -11.24
N SER A 451 -22.16 6.05 -11.40
CA SER A 451 -23.14 6.49 -12.41
C SER A 451 -23.57 7.96 -12.28
N VAL A 452 -23.57 8.50 -11.07
CA VAL A 452 -24.03 9.88 -10.78
C VAL A 452 -22.91 10.78 -10.24
N ARG A 453 -21.70 10.25 -10.06
CA ARG A 453 -20.60 10.96 -9.41
C ARG A 453 -20.21 12.26 -10.11
N SER A 454 -20.37 12.34 -11.43
CA SER A 454 -20.10 13.55 -12.22
C SER A 454 -20.99 14.74 -11.87
N SER A 455 -22.18 14.48 -11.30
CA SER A 455 -23.10 15.51 -10.78
C SER A 455 -22.66 16.08 -9.43
N TYR A 456 -21.60 15.54 -8.83
CA TYR A 456 -21.06 15.98 -7.55
C TYR A 456 -19.65 16.56 -7.70
N PHE A 457 -19.26 17.39 -6.73
CA PHE A 457 -17.88 17.79 -6.49
C PHE A 457 -17.50 17.49 -5.04
N TYR A 458 -16.21 17.34 -4.78
CA TYR A 458 -15.68 16.96 -3.48
C TYR A 458 -15.02 18.14 -2.77
N LEU A 459 -15.24 18.23 -1.47
CA LEU A 459 -14.55 19.12 -0.56
C LEU A 459 -13.84 18.31 0.53
N PRO A 460 -12.49 18.31 0.58
CA PRO A 460 -11.74 17.60 1.64
C PRO A 460 -11.94 18.26 3.01
N ALA A 461 -11.83 17.46 4.07
CA ALA A 461 -11.83 17.93 5.45
C ALA A 461 -10.49 18.59 5.80
N LEU A 462 -10.27 19.83 5.35
CA LEU A 462 -8.99 20.53 5.50
C LEU A 462 -8.78 21.21 6.87
N GLY A 463 -9.75 21.17 7.79
CA GLY A 463 -9.62 21.84 9.08
C GLY A 463 -9.63 23.38 8.97
N GLN A 464 -9.12 24.02 10.02
CA GLN A 464 -9.05 25.48 10.16
C GLN A 464 -7.89 25.89 11.07
N TYR A 465 -7.45 27.15 10.96
CA TYR A 465 -6.56 27.78 11.93
C TYR A 465 -7.33 28.60 12.95
N VAL A 466 -7.12 28.32 14.23
CA VAL A 466 -7.60 29.16 15.34
C VAL A 466 -6.38 29.67 16.06
N ASP A 467 -6.17 30.99 16.06
CA ASP A 467 -5.01 31.62 16.71
C ASP A 467 -3.68 30.99 16.29
N GLY A 468 -3.56 30.72 14.99
CA GLY A 468 -2.35 30.14 14.41
C GLY A 468 -2.19 28.64 14.62
N LYS A 469 -3.08 27.98 15.37
CA LYS A 469 -3.09 26.52 15.56
C LYS A 469 -3.96 25.82 14.51
N LEU A 470 -3.40 24.86 13.77
CA LEU A 470 -4.17 24.04 12.82
C LEU A 470 -4.95 22.95 13.56
N THR A 471 -6.25 22.86 13.29
CA THR A 471 -7.13 21.89 13.94
C THR A 471 -8.14 21.27 12.97
N GLY A 472 -8.50 20.01 13.22
CA GLY A 472 -9.58 19.33 12.50
C GLY A 472 -9.22 18.84 11.09
N LEU A 473 -7.95 18.83 10.71
CA LEU A 473 -7.49 18.27 9.43
C LEU A 473 -7.81 16.76 9.39
N GLY A 474 -8.43 16.29 8.30
CA GLY A 474 -8.96 14.93 8.14
C GLY A 474 -10.32 14.67 8.80
N VAL A 475 -10.79 15.56 9.67
CA VAL A 475 -11.98 15.33 10.50
C VAL A 475 -13.11 16.31 10.21
N LYS A 476 -12.75 17.58 9.99
CA LYS A 476 -13.71 18.68 9.81
C LYS A 476 -13.32 19.53 8.60
N GLY A 477 -14.33 20.00 7.87
CA GLY A 477 -14.13 20.99 6.81
C GLY A 477 -14.78 22.31 7.17
N TYR A 478 -14.10 23.40 6.82
CA TYR A 478 -14.51 24.77 7.07
C TYR A 478 -14.27 25.60 5.82
N TYR A 479 -15.36 26.07 5.19
CA TYR A 479 -15.30 26.82 3.94
C TYR A 479 -16.10 28.12 4.07
N TRP A 480 -15.44 29.26 3.91
CA TRP A 480 -16.09 30.56 4.04
C TRP A 480 -17.22 30.76 3.03
N ALA A 481 -18.28 31.46 3.45
CA ALA A 481 -19.27 32.04 2.57
C ALA A 481 -18.90 33.49 2.20
N SER A 482 -19.44 34.01 1.10
CA SER A 482 -19.28 35.42 0.69
C SER A 482 -20.11 36.40 1.51
N THR A 483 -21.08 35.93 2.30
CA THR A 483 -21.99 36.77 3.09
C THR A 483 -21.60 36.76 4.58
N PRO A 484 -21.46 37.93 5.23
CA PRO A 484 -21.15 38.03 6.66
C PRO A 484 -22.31 37.53 7.54
N ASN A 485 -22.08 37.34 8.83
CA ASN A 485 -23.17 37.16 9.79
C ASN A 485 -23.88 38.51 10.02
N PRO A 486 -25.23 38.56 10.06
CA PRO A 486 -25.97 39.80 10.23
C PRO A 486 -26.10 40.31 11.66
N VAL A 487 -25.86 39.49 12.69
CA VAL A 487 -26.31 39.76 14.07
C VAL A 487 -25.17 39.92 15.07
N ASN A 488 -23.96 39.48 14.72
CA ASN A 488 -22.79 39.60 15.59
C ASN A 488 -21.87 40.73 15.10
N ASP A 489 -21.63 41.69 15.97
CA ASP A 489 -20.78 42.86 15.71
C ASP A 489 -19.77 43.14 16.84
N GLY A 490 -19.76 42.31 17.88
CA GLY A 490 -18.89 42.46 19.04
C GLY A 490 -17.40 42.26 18.73
N ASP A 491 -16.53 42.92 19.50
CA ASP A 491 -15.09 42.65 19.42
C ASP A 491 -14.73 41.24 19.95
N ARG A 492 -13.45 40.89 19.83
CA ARG A 492 -12.93 39.56 20.23
C ARG A 492 -13.04 39.27 21.73
N SER A 493 -13.23 40.27 22.59
CA SER A 493 -13.41 40.07 24.04
C SER A 493 -14.82 39.61 24.41
N GLN A 494 -15.77 39.71 23.48
CA GLN A 494 -17.16 39.30 23.72
C GLN A 494 -17.30 37.78 23.85
N PRO A 495 -18.32 37.30 24.58
CA PRO A 495 -18.61 35.87 24.68
C PRO A 495 -18.86 35.21 23.31
N TYR A 496 -18.65 33.89 23.26
CA TYR A 496 -18.94 33.08 22.08
C TYR A 496 -20.35 33.34 21.54
N GLY A 497 -20.47 33.51 20.22
CA GLY A 497 -21.72 33.84 19.56
C GLY A 497 -22.12 35.31 19.62
N LYS A 498 -21.30 36.20 20.20
CA LYS A 498 -21.46 37.68 20.12
C LYS A 498 -20.32 38.38 19.37
N VAL A 499 -19.19 37.70 19.20
CA VAL A 499 -18.03 38.18 18.44
C VAL A 499 -18.37 38.30 16.96
N ILE A 500 -17.84 39.34 16.30
CA ILE A 500 -17.98 39.60 14.87
C ILE A 500 -17.66 38.34 14.05
N SER A 501 -18.65 37.90 13.27
CA SER A 501 -18.63 36.59 12.65
C SER A 501 -19.03 36.62 11.18
N ALA A 502 -18.80 35.51 10.50
CA ALA A 502 -19.19 35.30 9.12
C ALA A 502 -19.79 33.90 8.94
N ASN A 503 -20.54 33.73 7.85
CA ASN A 503 -21.13 32.44 7.54
C ASN A 503 -20.09 31.50 6.91
N CYS A 504 -20.21 30.20 7.18
CA CYS A 504 -19.39 29.19 6.53
C CYS A 504 -20.16 27.87 6.36
N LEU A 505 -19.71 27.04 5.42
CA LEU A 505 -20.02 25.62 5.41
C LEU A 505 -19.08 24.93 6.40
N ARG A 506 -19.66 24.23 7.38
CA ARG A 506 -18.93 23.39 8.33
C ARG A 506 -19.45 21.98 8.29
N PHE A 507 -18.56 21.01 8.19
CA PHE A 507 -18.92 19.60 8.29
C PHE A 507 -17.94 18.80 9.13
N ALA A 508 -18.37 17.64 9.62
CA ALA A 508 -17.56 16.69 10.39
C ALA A 508 -17.80 15.28 9.86
N THR A 509 -16.73 14.55 9.53
CA THR A 509 -16.78 13.23 8.89
C THR A 509 -16.99 12.10 9.90
N ASP A 510 -16.68 12.35 11.18
CA ASP A 510 -16.76 11.43 12.31
C ASP A 510 -18.07 11.53 13.11
N ALA A 511 -18.92 12.53 12.81
CA ALA A 511 -20.13 12.82 13.57
C ALA A 511 -21.39 12.18 12.97
N THR A 512 -22.20 11.55 13.82
CA THR A 512 -23.47 10.91 13.43
C THR A 512 -24.70 11.82 13.57
N LEU A 513 -24.58 12.95 14.27
CA LEU A 513 -25.64 13.95 14.45
C LEU A 513 -25.10 15.36 14.30
N ASN A 514 -25.92 16.23 13.70
CA ASN A 514 -25.55 17.61 13.40
C ASN A 514 -24.14 17.63 12.78
N ASN A 515 -23.99 16.98 11.63
CA ASN A 515 -22.70 16.70 11.01
C ASN A 515 -22.40 17.63 9.83
N VAL A 516 -23.39 18.33 9.30
CA VAL A 516 -23.24 19.39 8.29
C VAL A 516 -24.02 20.63 8.71
N TYR A 517 -23.47 21.81 8.45
CA TYR A 517 -24.06 23.08 8.84
C TYR A 517 -23.77 24.16 7.83
N VAL A 518 -24.75 25.05 7.63
CA VAL A 518 -24.42 26.46 7.38
C VAL A 518 -24.32 27.11 8.75
N ARG A 519 -23.09 27.47 9.14
CA ARG A 519 -22.84 28.09 10.43
C ARG A 519 -22.85 29.58 10.27
N SER A 520 -23.44 30.25 11.24
CA SER A 520 -23.55 31.71 11.20
C SER A 520 -22.61 32.41 12.16
N TYR A 521 -22.06 31.79 13.20
CA TYR A 521 -21.29 32.49 14.24
C TYR A 521 -19.77 32.22 14.27
N TYR A 522 -19.15 31.84 13.14
CA TYR A 522 -17.69 31.66 13.15
C TYR A 522 -16.96 32.99 13.13
N GLU A 523 -16.04 33.15 14.07
CA GLU A 523 -15.30 34.39 14.27
C GLU A 523 -14.43 34.68 13.04
N ARG A 524 -14.50 35.92 12.55
CA ARG A 524 -13.87 36.30 11.27
C ARG A 524 -12.36 36.14 11.26
N TYR A 525 -11.71 36.14 12.43
CA TYR A 525 -10.25 36.00 12.57
C TYR A 525 -9.76 34.55 12.42
N VAL A 526 -10.64 33.56 12.31
CA VAL A 526 -10.26 32.16 12.08
C VAL A 526 -9.78 31.99 10.63
N GLY A 527 -8.75 31.19 10.41
CA GLY A 527 -8.27 30.85 9.07
C GLY A 527 -9.03 29.66 8.49
N MET A 528 -9.90 29.89 7.50
CA MET A 528 -10.64 28.81 6.82
C MET A 528 -10.39 28.78 5.32
N GLN A 529 -10.75 27.68 4.68
CA GLN A 529 -10.62 27.52 3.24
C GLN A 529 -11.54 28.47 2.48
N VAL A 530 -10.99 29.07 1.43
CA VAL A 530 -11.75 29.84 0.44
C VAL A 530 -11.75 29.09 -0.89
N LYS A 531 -12.95 28.86 -1.42
CA LYS A 531 -13.18 28.16 -2.69
C LYS A 531 -14.51 28.58 -3.32
N ALA A 532 -14.49 28.87 -4.61
CA ALA A 532 -15.71 28.93 -5.42
C ALA A 532 -16.31 27.53 -5.59
N PHE A 533 -17.61 27.40 -5.36
CA PHE A 533 -18.32 26.12 -5.51
C PHE A 533 -18.82 25.94 -6.94
N GLU A 534 -18.99 24.68 -7.34
CA GLU A 534 -19.34 24.28 -8.72
C GLU A 534 -20.83 24.40 -9.02
#